data_AF-A0A9Q5G8H3-F1
#
_entry.id   AF-A0A9Q5G8H3-F1
#
_cell.length_a   1.000
_cell.length_b   1.000
_cell.length_c   1.000
_cell.angle_alpha   90.00
_cell.angle_beta   90.00
_cell.angle_gamma   90.00
#
_symmetry.space_group_name_H-M   'P 1'
#
loop_
_entity.id
_entity.type
_entity.pdbx_description
1 polymer ?
#
loop_
_entity_poly.entity_id
_entity_poly.type
_entity_poly.pdbx_seq_one_letter_code
_entity_poly.pdbx_strand_id
1 'polypeptide(L)'
;MLTVALLYNLLPLLLMISIIIFTRHKLLPIGLMALVYLIAFGITYFRLTSKNLLSIIWGNLVYGIIYTVIIYFLLNFTKEERPRQKLIFKTASIAIGVLAIVSAGGFLHSFLSVKPTWNSINKVYSKSNEAPTFKRGETPIALAPKTVINRVRKASSDIPHSQYYSISNQVQAQFFKNKPVYVVPVEYSGFWQMTKAGSIPGYFIIDATRQNATPHFVKRPYRYATSAYFNKDAARQIYRHSTSWLDLGSPQLEIDNAGKPYWVQTLYKSEFLSHRVNYKKLHVAVMNAQSGAVKIYSIKNMPKFIDEGITTAIANKLNTDFGKYKYGF
;
A
#
# COMPACT_ATOMS: atom_id res chain seq x y z
N MET A 1 10.33 -4.40 -4.44
CA MET A 1 9.89 -4.28 -5.85
C MET A 1 10.38 -5.47 -6.65
N LEU A 2 11.69 -5.58 -6.92
CA LEU A 2 12.28 -6.71 -7.64
C LEU A 2 11.91 -8.07 -7.03
N THR A 3 11.96 -8.15 -5.69
CA THR A 3 11.56 -9.34 -4.93
C THR A 3 10.11 -9.72 -5.17
N VAL A 4 9.18 -8.77 -5.18
CA VAL A 4 7.76 -9.04 -5.43
C VAL A 4 7.55 -9.48 -6.88
N ALA A 5 8.13 -8.78 -7.85
CA ALA A 5 8.05 -9.18 -9.26
C ALA A 5 8.62 -10.60 -9.47
N LEU A 6 9.70 -10.96 -8.78
CA LEU A 6 10.27 -12.32 -8.82
C LEU A 6 9.32 -13.34 -8.20
N LEU A 7 8.71 -13.06 -7.05
CA LEU A 7 7.73 -13.95 -6.42
C LEU A 7 6.55 -14.25 -7.35
N TYR A 8 6.12 -13.29 -8.16
CA TYR A 8 5.06 -13.47 -9.16
C TYR A 8 5.48 -14.30 -10.38
N ASN A 9 6.78 -14.49 -10.60
CA ASN A 9 7.36 -15.14 -11.79
C ASN A 9 8.14 -16.42 -11.46
N LEU A 10 7.90 -17.04 -10.30
CA LEU A 10 8.57 -18.29 -9.91
C LEU A 10 8.22 -19.44 -10.87
N LEU A 11 6.95 -19.61 -11.26
CA LEU A 11 6.57 -20.64 -12.22
C LEU A 11 7.19 -20.41 -13.61
N PRO A 12 7.05 -19.23 -14.24
CA PRO A 12 7.77 -18.90 -15.48
C PRO A 12 9.28 -19.17 -15.40
N LEU A 13 9.92 -18.82 -14.27
CA LEU A 13 11.34 -19.08 -14.05
C LEU A 13 11.68 -20.58 -14.06
N LEU A 14 10.89 -21.40 -13.35
CA LEU A 14 11.07 -22.86 -13.32
C LEU A 14 10.82 -23.49 -14.70
N LEU A 15 9.83 -22.99 -15.44
CA LEU A 15 9.56 -23.42 -16.82
C LEU A 15 10.70 -23.02 -17.75
N MET A 16 11.24 -21.81 -17.61
CA MET A 16 12.41 -21.37 -18.36
C MET A 16 13.62 -22.30 -18.11
N ILE A 17 13.93 -22.59 -16.85
CA ILE A 17 15.05 -23.48 -16.48
C ILE A 17 14.84 -24.88 -17.07
N SER A 18 13.64 -25.46 -16.95
CA SER A 18 13.36 -26.78 -17.51
C SER A 18 13.51 -26.79 -19.04
N ILE A 19 13.00 -25.77 -19.74
CA ILE A 19 13.16 -25.64 -21.19
C ILE A 19 14.64 -25.54 -21.58
N ILE A 20 15.43 -24.68 -20.92
CA ILE A 20 16.87 -24.51 -21.20
C ILE A 20 17.66 -25.83 -21.08
N ILE A 21 17.31 -26.69 -20.13
CA ILE A 21 17.99 -27.98 -19.92
C ILE A 21 17.74 -28.93 -21.11
N PHE A 22 16.56 -28.85 -21.71
CA PHE A 22 16.13 -29.75 -22.78
C PHE A 22 16.19 -29.12 -24.18
N THR A 23 16.55 -27.83 -24.30
CA THR A 23 16.70 -27.11 -25.58
C THR A 23 18.16 -26.74 -25.88
N ARG A 24 18.57 -26.83 -27.16
CA ARG A 24 19.87 -26.31 -27.63
C ARG A 24 19.88 -24.77 -27.70
N HIS A 25 18.77 -24.13 -28.05
CA HIS A 25 18.64 -22.67 -28.02
C HIS A 25 18.26 -22.18 -26.62
N LYS A 26 19.28 -21.76 -25.88
CA LYS A 26 19.12 -21.20 -24.52
C LYS A 26 18.67 -19.74 -24.54
N LEU A 27 19.00 -18.99 -25.60
CA LEU A 27 18.76 -17.54 -25.67
C LEU A 27 17.28 -17.18 -25.78
N LEU A 28 16.50 -17.95 -26.55
CA LEU A 28 15.07 -17.67 -26.76
C LEU A 28 14.24 -17.73 -25.46
N PRO A 29 14.27 -18.81 -24.65
CA PRO A 29 13.53 -18.84 -23.38
C PRO A 29 14.04 -17.79 -22.38
N ILE A 30 15.35 -17.50 -22.35
CA ILE A 30 15.92 -16.44 -21.51
C ILE A 30 15.39 -15.06 -21.92
N GLY A 31 15.39 -14.75 -23.22
CA GLY A 31 14.89 -13.47 -23.74
C GLY A 31 13.41 -13.27 -23.46
N LEU A 32 12.60 -14.32 -23.66
CA LEU A 32 11.17 -14.26 -23.33
C LEU A 32 10.94 -14.07 -21.82
N MET A 33 11.69 -14.79 -20.98
CA MET A 33 11.59 -14.64 -19.53
C MET A 33 11.99 -13.21 -19.09
N ALA A 34 13.04 -12.65 -19.67
CA ALA A 34 13.44 -11.27 -19.40
C ALA A 34 12.33 -10.27 -19.76
N LEU A 35 11.67 -10.45 -20.91
CA LEU A 35 10.52 -9.62 -21.31
C LEU A 35 9.35 -9.75 -20.32
N VAL A 36 8.95 -10.97 -19.97
CA VAL A 36 7.85 -11.22 -19.01
C VAL A 36 8.18 -10.62 -17.65
N TYR A 37 9.42 -10.78 -17.18
CA TYR A 37 9.87 -10.20 -15.92
C TYR A 37 9.88 -8.67 -15.95
N LEU A 38 10.33 -8.05 -17.06
CA LEU A 38 10.31 -6.58 -17.21
C LEU A 38 8.89 -6.03 -17.19
N ILE A 39 7.95 -6.69 -17.87
CA ILE A 39 6.53 -6.32 -17.85
C ILE A 39 5.97 -6.45 -16.43
N ALA A 40 6.20 -7.59 -15.77
CA ALA A 40 5.75 -7.81 -14.40
C ALA A 40 6.36 -6.80 -13.41
N PHE A 41 7.65 -6.46 -13.58
CA PHE A 41 8.31 -5.44 -12.78
C PHE A 41 7.70 -4.06 -13.00
N GLY A 42 7.42 -3.68 -14.25
CA GLY A 42 6.72 -2.43 -14.57
C GLY A 42 5.34 -2.36 -13.89
N ILE A 43 4.56 -3.44 -13.98
CA ILE A 43 3.26 -3.55 -13.31
C ILE A 43 3.42 -3.41 -11.78
N THR A 44 4.36 -4.12 -11.16
CA THR A 44 4.63 -4.01 -9.73
C THR A 44 5.08 -2.60 -9.32
N TYR A 45 5.87 -1.93 -10.15
CA TYR A 45 6.39 -0.59 -9.88
C TYR A 45 5.30 0.49 -9.88
N PHE A 46 4.39 0.44 -10.87
CA PHE A 46 3.34 1.44 -11.02
C PHE A 46 2.06 1.11 -10.25
N ARG A 47 1.64 -0.16 -10.20
CA ARG A 47 0.39 -0.57 -9.53
C ARG A 47 0.57 -1.01 -8.08
N LEU A 48 1.81 -1.12 -7.58
CA LEU A 48 2.10 -1.58 -6.22
C LEU A 48 1.38 -2.91 -5.91
N THR A 49 1.63 -3.92 -6.74
CA THR A 49 0.92 -5.22 -6.71
C THR A 49 0.88 -5.83 -5.30
N SER A 50 -0.24 -6.41 -4.92
CA SER A 50 -0.40 -7.01 -3.59
C SER A 50 0.69 -8.04 -3.28
N LYS A 51 1.18 -8.08 -2.04
CA LYS A 51 2.20 -9.04 -1.58
C LYS A 51 1.57 -10.28 -0.94
N ASN A 52 0.26 -10.45 -1.11
CA ASN A 52 -0.51 -11.54 -0.52
C ASN A 52 -0.15 -12.86 -1.20
N LEU A 53 -0.03 -13.93 -0.40
CA LEU A 53 0.20 -15.28 -0.90
C LEU A 53 -0.79 -15.69 -2.00
N LEU A 54 -2.09 -15.46 -1.81
CA LEU A 54 -3.11 -15.82 -2.82
C LEU A 54 -2.90 -15.03 -4.13
N SER A 55 -2.56 -13.75 -4.04
CA SER A 55 -2.26 -12.91 -5.20
C SER A 55 -0.98 -13.33 -5.92
N ILE A 56 0.04 -13.80 -5.18
CA ILE A 56 1.28 -14.33 -5.74
C ILE A 56 1.02 -15.65 -6.47
N ILE A 57 0.24 -16.57 -5.89
CA ILE A 57 -0.15 -17.84 -6.53
C ILE A 57 -0.91 -17.55 -7.82
N TRP A 58 -1.92 -16.67 -7.76
CA TRP A 58 -2.68 -16.25 -8.94
C TRP A 58 -1.79 -15.58 -10.00
N GLY A 59 -0.85 -14.74 -9.57
CA GLY A 59 0.14 -14.12 -10.45
C GLY A 59 0.99 -15.14 -11.19
N ASN A 60 1.50 -16.15 -10.48
CA ASN A 60 2.27 -17.24 -11.08
C ASN A 60 1.45 -18.06 -12.08
N LEU A 61 0.16 -18.27 -11.80
CA LEU A 61 -0.74 -18.93 -12.73
C LEU A 61 -0.87 -18.12 -14.03
N VAL A 62 -1.17 -16.82 -13.92
CA VAL A 62 -1.37 -15.95 -15.09
C VAL A 62 -0.08 -15.82 -15.91
N TYR A 63 1.04 -15.45 -15.29
CA TYR A 63 2.32 -15.33 -16.00
C TYR A 63 2.83 -16.68 -16.50
N GLY A 64 2.57 -17.77 -15.78
CA GLY A 64 2.91 -19.13 -16.19
C GLY A 64 2.16 -19.56 -17.45
N ILE A 65 0.86 -19.29 -17.54
CA ILE A 65 0.06 -19.53 -18.75
C ILE A 65 0.61 -18.72 -19.91
N ILE A 66 0.80 -17.41 -19.73
CA ILE A 66 1.32 -16.50 -20.76
C ILE A 66 2.66 -17.02 -21.29
N TYR A 67 3.60 -17.31 -20.38
CA TYR A 67 4.92 -17.82 -20.74
C TYR A 67 4.84 -19.15 -21.50
N THR A 68 4.02 -20.09 -21.02
CA THR A 68 3.86 -21.43 -21.64
C THR A 68 3.26 -21.36 -23.03
N VAL A 69 2.24 -20.50 -23.24
CA VAL A 69 1.59 -20.33 -24.55
C VAL A 69 2.56 -19.71 -25.55
N ILE A 70 3.25 -18.64 -25.17
CA ILE A 70 4.18 -17.95 -26.06
C ILE A 70 5.36 -18.86 -26.41
N ILE A 71 5.95 -19.54 -25.43
CA ILE A 71 7.11 -20.42 -25.69
C ILE A 71 6.72 -21.64 -26.51
N TYR A 72 5.51 -22.19 -26.34
CA TYR A 72 4.99 -23.27 -27.18
C TYR A 72 4.91 -22.85 -28.65
N PHE A 73 4.34 -21.67 -28.93
CA PHE A 73 4.22 -21.15 -30.28
C PHE A 73 5.59 -20.87 -30.92
N LEU A 74 6.51 -20.25 -30.17
CA LEU A 74 7.85 -19.92 -30.67
C LEU A 74 8.65 -21.18 -31.01
N LEU A 75 8.60 -22.22 -30.17
CA LEU A 75 9.30 -23.48 -30.42
C LEU A 75 8.75 -24.21 -31.65
N ASN A 76 7.43 -24.21 -31.85
CA ASN A 76 6.79 -24.80 -33.03
C ASN A 76 7.13 -24.05 -34.31
N PHE A 77 7.20 -22.72 -34.26
CA PHE A 77 7.57 -21.89 -35.42
C PHE A 77 9.00 -22.15 -35.88
N THR A 78 9.92 -22.36 -34.94
CA THR A 78 11.32 -22.71 -35.25
C THR A 78 11.50 -24.14 -35.80
N LYS A 79 10.40 -24.92 -35.96
CA LYS A 79 10.38 -26.34 -36.38
C LYS A 79 11.37 -27.22 -35.59
N GLU A 80 11.63 -26.86 -34.34
CA GLU A 80 12.54 -27.62 -33.48
C GLU A 80 11.79 -28.76 -32.81
N GLU A 81 11.75 -29.93 -33.45
CA GLU A 81 11.37 -31.14 -32.73
C GLU A 81 12.50 -31.58 -31.82
N ARG A 82 12.21 -31.67 -30.51
CA ARG A 82 13.15 -32.20 -29.53
C ARG A 82 12.57 -33.32 -28.69
N PRO A 83 13.37 -34.34 -28.33
CA PRO A 83 12.93 -35.37 -27.42
C PRO A 83 12.56 -34.71 -26.09
N ARG A 84 11.34 -35.00 -25.60
CA ARG A 84 10.76 -34.54 -24.31
C ARG A 84 10.06 -33.17 -24.29
N GLN A 85 9.87 -32.46 -25.40
CA GLN A 85 9.04 -31.24 -25.42
C GLN A 85 7.61 -31.52 -24.92
N LYS A 86 6.98 -32.61 -25.38
CA LYS A 86 5.67 -33.07 -24.91
C LYS A 86 5.62 -33.32 -23.40
N LEU A 87 6.73 -33.79 -22.79
CA LEU A 87 6.82 -34.03 -21.36
C LEU A 87 6.85 -32.71 -20.58
N ILE A 88 7.63 -31.71 -21.03
CA ILE A 88 7.71 -30.38 -20.40
C ILE A 88 6.36 -29.68 -20.43
N PHE A 89 5.68 -29.68 -21.56
CA PHE A 89 4.35 -29.04 -21.65
C PHE A 89 3.30 -29.81 -20.85
N LYS A 90 3.41 -31.14 -20.72
CA LYS A 90 2.55 -31.93 -19.84
C LYS A 90 2.81 -31.62 -18.36
N THR A 91 4.06 -31.51 -17.92
CA THR A 91 4.36 -31.14 -16.53
C THR A 91 3.98 -29.68 -16.25
N ALA A 92 4.17 -28.78 -17.21
CA ALA A 92 3.72 -27.39 -17.13
C ALA A 92 2.18 -27.31 -17.01
N SER A 93 1.43 -28.06 -17.82
CA SER A 93 -0.03 -28.07 -17.75
C SER A 93 -0.53 -28.63 -16.42
N ILE A 94 0.14 -29.66 -15.86
CA ILE A 94 -0.17 -30.17 -14.52
C ILE A 94 0.09 -29.09 -13.46
N ALA A 95 1.24 -28.42 -13.50
CA ALA A 95 1.57 -27.36 -12.55
C ALA A 95 0.57 -26.19 -12.62
N ILE A 96 0.21 -25.77 -13.83
CA ILE A 96 -0.82 -24.75 -14.07
C ILE A 96 -2.18 -25.21 -13.52
N GLY A 97 -2.57 -26.46 -13.77
CA GLY A 97 -3.81 -27.04 -13.26
C GLY A 97 -3.88 -27.04 -11.73
N VAL A 98 -2.78 -27.43 -11.06
CA VAL A 98 -2.68 -27.39 -9.59
C VAL A 98 -2.80 -25.96 -9.08
N LEU A 99 -2.08 -24.99 -9.67
CA LEU A 99 -2.17 -23.59 -9.27
C LEU A 99 -3.57 -23.01 -9.53
N ALA A 100 -4.25 -23.44 -10.58
CA ALA A 100 -5.63 -23.03 -10.87
C ALA A 100 -6.60 -23.53 -9.79
N ILE A 101 -6.49 -24.79 -9.39
CA ILE A 101 -7.31 -25.37 -8.30
C ILE A 101 -7.02 -24.66 -6.98
N VAL A 102 -5.75 -24.48 -6.62
CA VAL A 102 -5.35 -23.79 -5.38
C VAL A 102 -5.82 -22.34 -5.37
N SER A 103 -5.70 -21.64 -6.50
CA SER A 103 -6.18 -20.26 -6.62
C SER A 103 -7.70 -20.20 -6.47
N ALA A 104 -8.44 -21.03 -7.21
CA ALA A 104 -9.90 -21.07 -7.16
C ALA A 104 -10.40 -21.39 -5.74
N GLY A 105 -9.85 -22.44 -5.12
CA GLY A 105 -10.14 -22.80 -3.72
C GLY A 105 -9.78 -21.67 -2.76
N GLY A 106 -8.68 -20.95 -3.01
CA GLY A 106 -8.27 -19.78 -2.23
C GLY A 106 -9.19 -18.58 -2.34
N PHE A 107 -9.68 -18.27 -3.55
CA PHE A 107 -10.69 -17.24 -3.74
C PHE A 107 -12.01 -17.60 -3.07
N LEU A 108 -12.46 -18.86 -3.19
CA LEU A 108 -13.65 -19.37 -2.51
C LEU A 108 -13.48 -19.29 -0.98
N HIS A 109 -12.35 -19.75 -0.44
CA HIS A 109 -12.02 -19.63 0.97
C HIS A 109 -11.98 -18.17 1.43
N SER A 110 -11.34 -17.29 0.66
CA SER A 110 -11.30 -15.85 0.94
C SER A 110 -12.70 -15.24 0.97
N PHE A 111 -13.61 -15.70 0.11
CA PHE A 111 -14.97 -15.20 0.08
C PHE A 111 -15.78 -15.69 1.28
N LEU A 112 -15.78 -17.00 1.54
CA LEU A 112 -16.63 -17.66 2.54
C LEU A 112 -16.10 -17.53 3.98
N SER A 113 -14.79 -17.52 4.18
CA SER A 113 -14.15 -17.58 5.50
C SER A 113 -14.07 -16.20 6.17
N VAL A 114 -15.22 -15.71 6.66
CA VAL A 114 -15.34 -14.40 7.35
C VAL A 114 -14.97 -14.46 8.84
N LYS A 115 -15.20 -15.61 9.48
CA LYS A 115 -15.02 -15.80 10.93
C LYS A 115 -13.58 -15.51 11.41
N PRO A 116 -12.51 -15.96 10.72
CA PRO A 116 -11.14 -15.66 11.15
C PRO A 116 -10.87 -14.16 11.26
N THR A 117 -11.28 -13.39 10.25
CA THR A 117 -11.16 -11.93 10.24
C THR A 117 -11.95 -11.31 11.39
N TRP A 118 -13.20 -11.72 11.63
CA TRP A 118 -13.99 -11.20 12.75
C TRP A 118 -13.39 -11.56 14.12
N ASN A 119 -12.81 -12.75 14.27
CA ASN A 119 -12.10 -13.19 15.47
C ASN A 119 -10.75 -12.48 15.68
N SER A 120 -10.20 -11.87 14.63
CA SER A 120 -8.97 -11.08 14.71
C SER A 120 -9.20 -9.68 15.30
N ILE A 121 -10.44 -9.22 15.39
CA ILE A 121 -10.80 -7.92 15.96
C ILE A 121 -10.73 -7.99 17.49
N ASN A 122 -9.98 -7.06 18.10
CA ASN A 122 -9.97 -6.91 19.56
C ASN A 122 -11.26 -6.23 20.02
N LYS A 123 -11.95 -6.82 20.99
CA LYS A 123 -13.29 -6.40 21.43
C LYS A 123 -13.25 -6.18 22.93
N VAL A 124 -13.63 -4.98 23.35
CA VAL A 124 -13.84 -4.65 24.76
C VAL A 124 -15.32 -4.37 24.92
N TYR A 125 -16.02 -5.24 25.65
CA TYR A 125 -17.43 -5.06 25.94
C TYR A 125 -17.58 -4.24 27.22
N SER A 126 -18.21 -3.07 27.11
CA SER A 126 -18.64 -2.33 28.29
C SER A 126 -19.79 -3.08 28.96
N LYS A 127 -19.77 -3.19 30.29
CA LYS A 127 -20.88 -3.73 31.09
C LYS A 127 -21.99 -2.70 31.32
N SER A 128 -21.75 -1.43 30.95
CA SER A 128 -22.74 -0.37 31.09
C SER A 128 -23.82 -0.50 30.02
N ASN A 129 -25.08 -0.37 30.44
CA ASN A 129 -26.23 -0.22 29.53
C ASN A 129 -26.32 1.19 28.94
N GLU A 130 -25.58 2.16 29.48
CA GLU A 130 -25.53 3.53 28.98
C GLU A 130 -24.31 3.74 28.09
N ALA A 131 -24.51 4.50 27.01
CA ALA A 131 -23.42 4.93 26.14
C ALA A 131 -22.40 5.75 26.95
N PRO A 132 -21.08 5.57 26.69
CA PRO A 132 -20.08 6.38 27.35
C PRO A 132 -20.34 7.86 27.05
N THR A 133 -20.44 8.67 28.10
CA THR A 133 -20.55 10.12 27.94
C THR A 133 -19.21 10.69 27.47
N PHE A 134 -19.26 11.80 26.73
CA PHE A 134 -18.04 12.53 26.40
C PHE A 134 -17.29 12.89 27.69
N LYS A 135 -15.96 12.74 27.66
CA LYS A 135 -15.14 13.11 28.81
C LYS A 135 -15.34 14.60 29.12
N ARG A 136 -15.73 14.91 30.36
CA ARG A 136 -15.88 16.29 30.82
C ARG A 136 -14.51 16.98 30.80
N GLY A 137 -14.43 18.14 30.16
CA GLY A 137 -13.21 18.97 30.10
C GLY A 137 -12.37 18.84 28.82
N GLU A 138 -12.75 17.98 27.87
CA GLU A 138 -12.12 17.96 26.54
C GLU A 138 -12.78 18.99 25.62
N THR A 139 -11.98 19.86 24.98
CA THR A 139 -12.50 20.85 24.03
C THR A 139 -12.92 20.13 22.75
N PRO A 140 -14.18 20.28 22.29
CA PRO A 140 -14.62 19.61 21.08
C PRO A 140 -13.86 20.12 19.86
N ILE A 141 -13.71 19.25 18.86
CA ILE A 141 -13.25 19.66 17.53
C ILE A 141 -14.29 20.62 16.96
N ALA A 142 -13.87 21.86 16.70
CA ALA A 142 -14.75 22.94 16.27
C ALA A 142 -14.77 23.12 14.75
N LEU A 143 -13.82 22.52 14.02
CA LEU A 143 -13.69 22.66 12.57
C LEU A 143 -13.84 21.33 11.85
N ALA A 144 -14.74 21.30 10.87
CA ALA A 144 -14.84 20.17 9.96
C ALA A 144 -13.61 20.10 9.02
N PRO A 145 -13.13 18.89 8.65
CA PRO A 145 -12.05 18.68 7.68
C PRO A 145 -12.18 19.50 6.38
N LYS A 146 -13.39 19.55 5.81
CA LYS A 146 -13.67 20.31 4.58
C LYS A 146 -13.46 21.82 4.76
N THR A 147 -13.84 22.36 5.92
CA THR A 147 -13.64 23.76 6.27
C THR A 147 -12.15 24.08 6.41
N VAL A 148 -11.39 23.19 7.03
CA VAL A 148 -9.94 23.30 7.15
C VAL A 148 -9.28 23.39 5.77
N ILE A 149 -9.56 22.44 4.88
CA ILE A 149 -9.00 22.42 3.52
C ILE A 149 -9.34 23.71 2.76
N ASN A 150 -10.59 24.17 2.85
CA ASN A 150 -11.00 25.42 2.19
C ASN A 150 -10.26 26.64 2.73
N ARG A 151 -9.99 26.71 4.03
CA ARG A 151 -9.18 27.79 4.62
C ARG A 151 -7.73 27.72 4.17
N VAL A 152 -7.13 26.53 4.16
CA VAL A 152 -5.74 26.35 3.69
C VAL A 152 -5.61 26.72 2.21
N ARG A 153 -6.59 26.38 1.36
CA ARG A 153 -6.61 26.82 -0.05
C ARG A 153 -6.62 28.34 -0.19
N LYS A 154 -7.36 29.05 0.66
CA LYS A 154 -7.35 30.52 0.69
C LYS A 154 -5.99 31.09 1.13
N ALA A 155 -5.26 30.36 1.98
CA ALA A 155 -3.91 30.71 2.44
C ALA A 155 -2.79 30.16 1.54
N SER A 156 -3.11 29.64 0.34
CA SER A 156 -2.11 29.07 -0.57
C SER A 156 -1.06 30.07 -1.08
N SER A 157 -1.37 31.37 -1.01
CA SER A 157 -0.44 32.47 -1.30
C SER A 157 0.79 32.48 -0.38
N ASP A 158 0.69 31.89 0.81
CA ASP A 158 1.78 31.83 1.78
C ASP A 158 2.88 30.83 1.37
N ILE A 159 2.60 29.98 0.38
CA ILE A 159 3.56 29.02 -0.16
C ILE A 159 4.50 29.75 -1.14
N PRO A 160 5.83 29.71 -0.92
CA PRO A 160 6.79 30.23 -1.90
C PRO A 160 6.65 29.52 -3.24
N HIS A 161 6.58 30.28 -4.35
CA HIS A 161 6.36 29.74 -5.69
C HIS A 161 5.14 28.80 -5.79
N SER A 162 4.01 29.25 -5.24
CA SER A 162 2.77 28.49 -5.13
C SER A 162 2.29 27.85 -6.44
N GLN A 163 2.68 28.36 -7.62
CA GLN A 163 2.36 27.78 -8.93
C GLN A 163 2.83 26.32 -9.11
N TYR A 164 3.80 25.85 -8.32
CA TYR A 164 4.29 24.48 -8.40
C TYR A 164 3.53 23.50 -7.50
N TYR A 165 2.66 24.00 -6.64
CA TYR A 165 2.10 23.23 -5.54
C TYR A 165 0.58 23.31 -5.46
N SER A 166 0.00 22.27 -4.87
CA SER A 166 -1.42 22.14 -4.59
C SER A 166 -1.62 21.81 -3.12
N ILE A 167 -2.84 22.05 -2.62
CA ILE A 167 -3.23 21.66 -1.26
C ILE A 167 -3.86 20.28 -1.33
N SER A 168 -3.40 19.36 -0.47
CA SER A 168 -3.96 18.02 -0.40
C SER A 168 -5.46 18.07 -0.04
N ASN A 169 -6.22 17.10 -0.56
CA ASN A 169 -7.60 16.86 -0.14
C ASN A 169 -7.66 16.07 1.18
N GLN A 170 -6.51 15.63 1.69
CA GLN A 170 -6.38 14.91 2.94
C GLN A 170 -5.95 15.88 4.04
N VAL A 171 -6.52 15.68 5.21
CA VAL A 171 -6.17 16.42 6.42
C VAL A 171 -6.09 15.43 7.56
N GLN A 172 -5.02 15.55 8.34
CA GLN A 172 -4.73 14.63 9.43
C GLN A 172 -4.91 15.35 10.77
N ALA A 173 -5.69 14.77 11.67
CA ALA A 173 -5.86 15.29 13.03
C ALA A 173 -4.79 14.67 13.93
N GLN A 174 -4.13 15.50 14.74
CA GLN A 174 -3.09 15.04 15.68
C GLN A 174 -2.91 16.04 16.82
N PHE A 175 -2.34 15.60 17.93
CA PHE A 175 -1.88 16.43 19.02
C PHE A 175 -0.46 16.91 18.75
N PHE A 176 -0.30 18.22 18.61
CA PHE A 176 1.00 18.85 18.53
C PHE A 176 1.19 19.77 19.74
N LYS A 177 2.19 19.46 20.58
CA LYS A 177 2.47 20.21 21.82
C LYS A 177 1.22 20.32 22.73
N ASN A 178 0.54 19.20 22.96
CA ASN A 178 -0.69 19.08 23.76
C ASN A 178 -1.89 19.90 23.23
N LYS A 179 -1.87 20.33 21.97
CA LYS A 179 -3.00 20.99 21.32
C LYS A 179 -3.45 20.15 20.13
N PRO A 180 -4.75 19.85 19.99
CA PRO A 180 -5.24 19.16 18.81
C PRO A 180 -5.20 20.11 17.63
N VAL A 181 -4.51 19.70 16.59
CA VAL A 181 -4.30 20.45 15.35
C VAL A 181 -4.63 19.58 14.16
N TYR A 182 -4.94 20.23 13.06
CA TYR A 182 -4.96 19.61 11.75
C TYR A 182 -3.68 19.93 10.99
N VAL A 183 -3.07 18.90 10.42
CA VAL A 183 -1.94 19.00 9.51
C VAL A 183 -2.46 18.80 8.09
N VAL A 184 -2.16 19.77 7.22
CA VAL A 184 -2.54 19.73 5.81
C VAL A 184 -1.26 19.70 4.95
N PRO A 185 -1.00 18.58 4.24
CA PRO A 185 0.12 18.48 3.33
C PRO A 185 0.00 19.47 2.17
N VAL A 186 1.14 20.06 1.80
CA VAL A 186 1.31 20.65 0.47
C VAL A 186 1.80 19.54 -0.47
N GLU A 187 1.30 19.54 -1.69
CA GLU A 187 1.55 18.52 -2.70
C GLU A 187 2.14 19.15 -3.96
N TYR A 188 2.81 18.36 -4.80
CA TYR A 188 3.20 18.83 -6.13
C TYR A 188 1.96 18.88 -7.02
N SER A 189 1.81 19.96 -7.79
CA SER A 189 0.68 20.09 -8.74
C SER A 189 0.80 19.16 -9.95
N GLY A 190 1.98 18.63 -10.23
CA GLY A 190 2.22 17.75 -11.37
C GLY A 190 3.69 17.38 -11.56
N PHE A 191 3.96 16.55 -12.56
CA PHE A 191 5.31 16.04 -12.85
C PHE A 191 6.31 17.15 -13.19
N TRP A 192 5.93 18.07 -14.08
CA TRP A 192 6.78 19.19 -14.49
C TRP A 192 7.01 20.18 -13.34
N GLN A 193 6.00 20.37 -12.49
CA GLN A 193 6.11 21.20 -11.30
C GLN A 193 7.05 20.55 -10.28
N MET A 194 6.94 19.23 -10.04
CA MET A 194 7.86 18.49 -9.18
C MET A 194 9.32 18.60 -9.64
N THR A 195 9.57 18.47 -10.94
CA THR A 195 10.93 18.54 -11.50
C THR A 195 11.53 19.94 -11.37
N LYS A 196 10.74 21.00 -11.60
CA LYS A 196 11.18 22.40 -11.41
C LYS A 196 11.34 22.79 -9.94
N ALA A 197 10.43 22.35 -9.08
CA ALA A 197 10.42 22.72 -7.66
C ALA A 197 11.51 22.03 -6.84
N GLY A 198 11.83 20.77 -7.16
CA GLY A 198 12.84 19.96 -6.45
C GLY A 198 12.43 19.45 -5.06
N SER A 199 11.69 20.26 -4.29
CA SER A 199 11.11 19.96 -2.97
C SER A 199 9.81 20.72 -2.73
N ILE A 200 8.97 20.22 -1.83
CA ILE A 200 7.84 20.95 -1.26
C ILE A 200 8.36 21.83 -0.10
N PRO A 201 7.94 23.10 0.05
CA PRO A 201 8.58 24.02 1.00
C PRO A 201 8.14 23.81 2.45
N GLY A 202 7.00 23.15 2.67
CA GLY A 202 6.40 23.02 4.00
C GLY A 202 4.99 22.44 3.96
N TYR A 203 4.28 22.57 5.07
CA TYR A 203 2.89 22.11 5.24
C TYR A 203 2.13 23.14 6.10
N PHE A 204 0.81 23.03 6.16
CA PHE A 204 -0.01 23.92 7.01
C PHE A 204 -0.40 23.22 8.32
N ILE A 205 -0.47 24.00 9.40
CA ILE A 205 -1.09 23.62 10.66
C ILE A 205 -2.27 24.56 10.92
N ILE A 206 -3.39 24.02 11.39
CA ILE A 206 -4.51 24.82 11.91
C ILE A 206 -5.02 24.22 13.23
N ASP A 207 -5.37 25.09 14.17
CA ASP A 207 -5.95 24.70 15.45
C ASP A 207 -7.35 24.07 15.23
N ALA A 208 -7.56 22.86 15.76
CA ALA A 208 -8.80 22.13 15.58
C ALA A 208 -9.92 22.58 16.54
N THR A 209 -9.59 23.29 17.63
CA THR A 209 -10.52 23.66 18.71
C THR A 209 -11.19 25.02 18.52
N ARG A 210 -10.61 25.90 17.69
CA ARG A 210 -11.09 27.27 17.53
C ARG A 210 -11.78 27.48 16.19
N GLN A 211 -13.04 27.91 16.23
CA GLN A 211 -13.81 28.20 15.01
C GLN A 211 -13.16 29.30 14.15
N ASN A 212 -12.50 30.27 14.75
CA ASN A 212 -11.82 31.37 14.05
C ASN A 212 -10.32 31.11 13.78
N ALA A 213 -9.85 29.86 13.93
CA ALA A 213 -8.45 29.53 13.67
C ALA A 213 -8.07 29.82 12.20
N THR A 214 -6.90 30.43 12.02
CA THR A 214 -6.26 30.67 10.72
C THR A 214 -5.20 29.60 10.45
N PRO A 215 -5.05 29.14 9.19
CA PRO A 215 -3.92 28.29 8.82
C PRO A 215 -2.58 28.99 9.06
N HIS A 216 -1.58 28.23 9.51
CA HIS A 216 -0.20 28.69 9.65
C HIS A 216 0.71 27.82 8.79
N PHE A 217 1.44 28.45 7.86
CA PHE A 217 2.40 27.75 7.01
C PHE A 217 3.72 27.49 7.76
N VAL A 218 4.11 26.22 7.84
CA VAL A 218 5.33 25.79 8.52
C VAL A 218 6.40 25.45 7.48
N LYS A 219 7.46 26.25 7.42
CA LYS A 219 8.60 26.08 6.50
C LYS A 219 9.49 24.90 6.91
N ARG A 220 9.13 23.71 6.46
CA ARG A 220 9.84 22.45 6.71
C ARG A 220 9.90 21.67 5.40
N PRO A 221 10.94 21.88 4.57
CA PRO A 221 10.94 21.34 3.22
C PRO A 221 11.06 19.82 3.23
N TYR A 222 10.33 19.16 2.34
CA TYR A 222 10.36 17.71 2.16
C TYR A 222 10.26 17.33 0.68
N ARG A 223 10.73 16.13 0.32
CA ARG A 223 10.84 15.70 -1.09
C ARG A 223 9.92 14.54 -1.41
N TYR A 224 9.59 13.73 -0.43
CA TYR A 224 8.72 12.58 -0.58
C TYR A 224 7.28 12.98 -0.27
N ALA A 225 6.36 12.68 -1.18
CA ALA A 225 4.95 13.02 -1.04
C ALA A 225 4.06 12.01 -1.76
N THR A 226 2.78 11.95 -1.39
CA THR A 226 1.74 11.16 -2.07
C THR A 226 1.53 11.57 -3.53
N SER A 227 1.74 12.85 -3.85
CA SER A 227 1.69 13.42 -5.21
C SER A 227 3.00 13.33 -5.99
N ALA A 228 4.09 12.88 -5.36
CA ALA A 228 5.39 12.80 -6.01
C ALA A 228 5.44 11.60 -6.97
N TYR A 229 6.29 11.70 -7.99
CA TYR A 229 6.46 10.66 -9.01
C TYR A 229 7.64 9.74 -8.67
N PHE A 230 7.59 8.52 -9.21
CA PHE A 230 8.68 7.54 -9.16
C PHE A 230 9.19 7.28 -7.73
N ASN A 231 10.50 7.27 -7.49
CA ASN A 231 11.04 6.88 -6.18
C ASN A 231 10.78 7.91 -5.07
N LYS A 232 10.21 9.09 -5.38
CA LYS A 232 9.82 10.10 -4.38
C LYS A 232 8.37 9.94 -3.90
N ASP A 233 7.58 9.12 -4.58
CA ASP A 233 6.22 8.78 -4.17
C ASP A 233 6.22 8.08 -2.79
N ALA A 234 5.46 8.64 -1.86
CA ALA A 234 5.45 8.17 -0.48
C ALA A 234 4.90 6.74 -0.35
N ALA A 235 3.82 6.41 -1.05
CA ALA A 235 3.23 5.07 -1.00
C ALA A 235 4.20 4.03 -1.60
N ARG A 236 4.84 4.35 -2.72
CA ARG A 236 5.84 3.49 -3.38
C ARG A 236 7.07 3.25 -2.50
N GLN A 237 7.54 4.31 -1.82
CA GLN A 237 8.69 4.21 -0.94
C GLN A 237 8.36 3.36 0.30
N ILE A 238 7.20 3.54 0.91
CA ILE A 238 6.71 2.68 2.00
C ILE A 238 6.59 1.23 1.51
N TYR A 239 5.93 1.01 0.38
CA TYR A 239 5.75 -0.32 -0.22
C TYR A 239 7.08 -1.05 -0.43
N ARG A 240 8.11 -0.34 -0.91
CA ARG A 240 9.44 -0.90 -1.19
C ARG A 240 10.09 -1.47 0.08
N HIS A 241 9.91 -0.80 1.20
CA HIS A 241 10.52 -1.15 2.50
C HIS A 241 9.63 -2.03 3.38
N SER A 242 8.38 -2.27 2.98
CA SER A 242 7.42 -3.11 3.69
C SER A 242 7.23 -4.47 3.02
N THR A 243 8.30 -5.15 2.60
CA THR A 243 8.27 -6.32 1.70
C THR A 243 7.40 -7.49 2.16
N SER A 244 7.16 -7.64 3.46
CA SER A 244 6.29 -8.69 4.00
C SER A 244 4.87 -8.19 4.30
N TRP A 245 4.61 -6.89 4.27
CA TRP A 245 3.35 -6.31 4.71
C TRP A 245 2.48 -5.85 3.54
N LEU A 246 1.17 -5.90 3.77
CA LEU A 246 0.14 -5.31 2.93
C LEU A 246 -0.22 -3.93 3.48
N ASP A 247 -0.73 -3.07 2.62
CA ASP A 247 -1.13 -1.71 2.93
C ASP A 247 -2.61 -1.49 2.58
N LEU A 248 -3.26 -0.59 3.32
CA LEU A 248 -4.63 -0.16 3.04
C LEU A 248 -4.74 1.35 3.20
N GLY A 249 -5.35 2.00 2.20
CA GLY A 249 -5.49 3.46 2.17
C GLY A 249 -4.18 4.17 1.85
N SER A 250 -4.25 5.50 1.76
CA SER A 250 -3.10 6.35 1.43
C SER A 250 -2.32 6.77 2.68
N PRO A 251 -0.99 6.96 2.58
CA PRO A 251 -0.20 7.55 3.65
C PRO A 251 -0.74 8.92 4.08
N GLN A 252 -0.81 9.19 5.39
CA GLN A 252 -1.20 10.46 5.97
C GLN A 252 0.03 11.21 6.52
N LEU A 253 0.03 12.54 6.45
CA LEU A 253 1.15 13.34 6.96
C LEU A 253 0.93 13.67 8.43
N GLU A 254 1.85 13.23 9.28
CA GLU A 254 1.93 13.60 10.68
C GLU A 254 3.26 14.29 10.97
N ILE A 255 3.35 14.99 12.10
CA ILE A 255 4.55 15.76 12.47
C ILE A 255 5.01 15.39 13.88
N ASP A 256 6.32 15.26 14.07
CA ASP A 256 6.87 15.09 15.40
C ASP A 256 6.84 16.39 16.22
N ASN A 257 7.24 16.31 17.49
CA ASN A 257 7.30 17.47 18.39
C ASN A 257 8.22 18.61 17.92
N ALA A 258 9.17 18.33 17.03
CA ALA A 258 10.05 19.33 16.41
C ALA A 258 9.45 19.92 15.12
N GLY A 259 8.27 19.46 14.69
CA GLY A 259 7.63 19.85 13.43
C GLY A 259 8.26 19.18 12.22
N LYS A 260 8.88 18.01 12.37
CA LYS A 260 9.41 17.26 11.24
C LYS A 260 8.32 16.38 10.63
N PRO A 261 8.13 16.42 9.30
CA PRO A 261 7.05 15.68 8.64
C PRO A 261 7.39 14.20 8.43
N TYR A 262 6.41 13.34 8.73
CA TYR A 262 6.44 11.89 8.49
C TYR A 262 5.16 11.44 7.79
N TRP A 263 5.31 10.60 6.77
CA TRP A 263 4.18 9.87 6.19
C TRP A 263 3.94 8.59 6.99
N VAL A 264 2.73 8.47 7.50
CA VAL A 264 2.27 7.36 8.34
C VAL A 264 1.25 6.53 7.55
N GLN A 265 1.43 5.22 7.50
CA GLN A 265 0.50 4.31 6.83
C GLN A 265 0.34 3.02 7.64
N THR A 266 -0.89 2.61 7.90
CA THR A 266 -1.16 1.33 8.55
C THR A 266 -0.92 0.18 7.59
N LEU A 267 -0.20 -0.80 8.10
CA LEU A 267 0.17 -2.04 7.43
C LEU A 267 -0.54 -3.21 8.09
N TYR A 268 -0.83 -4.25 7.32
CA TYR A 268 -1.48 -5.46 7.82
C TYR A 268 -0.92 -6.74 7.17
N LYS A 269 -1.26 -7.89 7.74
CA LYS A 269 -1.15 -9.19 7.09
C LYS A 269 -2.54 -9.72 6.79
N SER A 270 -2.70 -10.39 5.66
CA SER A 270 -3.93 -11.10 5.39
C SER A 270 -4.03 -12.38 6.21
N GLU A 271 -5.23 -12.94 6.26
CA GLU A 271 -5.40 -14.34 6.66
C GLU A 271 -4.68 -15.27 5.66
N PHE A 272 -4.40 -16.50 6.11
CA PHE A 272 -3.72 -17.49 5.27
C PHE A 272 -4.56 -17.79 4.03
N LEU A 273 -3.91 -17.72 2.86
CA LEU A 273 -4.51 -18.03 1.56
C LEU A 273 -5.87 -17.30 1.36
N SER A 274 -5.89 -16.01 1.68
CA SER A 274 -7.09 -15.16 1.67
C SER A 274 -6.74 -13.70 1.46
N HIS A 275 -7.60 -12.90 0.83
CA HIS A 275 -7.46 -11.44 0.71
C HIS A 275 -7.96 -10.67 1.94
N ARG A 276 -8.56 -11.35 2.91
CA ARG A 276 -9.11 -10.70 4.10
C ARG A 276 -8.02 -10.26 5.07
N VAL A 277 -8.28 -9.17 5.77
CA VAL A 277 -7.37 -8.57 6.76
C VAL A 277 -7.34 -9.44 8.01
N ASN A 278 -6.16 -9.58 8.63
CA ASN A 278 -6.00 -10.07 9.99
C ASN A 278 -5.66 -8.89 10.91
N TYR A 279 -6.64 -8.44 11.70
CA TYR A 279 -6.53 -7.27 12.57
C TYR A 279 -5.61 -7.48 13.79
N LYS A 280 -5.20 -8.72 14.10
CA LYS A 280 -4.16 -8.98 15.12
C LYS A 280 -2.76 -8.65 14.61
N LYS A 281 -2.59 -8.60 13.29
CA LYS A 281 -1.30 -8.38 12.61
C LYS A 281 -1.27 -6.98 11.98
N LEU A 282 -1.66 -5.95 12.74
CA LEU A 282 -1.54 -4.56 12.33
C LEU A 282 -0.19 -3.98 12.76
N HIS A 283 0.43 -3.20 11.88
CA HIS A 283 1.67 -2.47 12.09
C HIS A 283 1.52 -1.08 11.49
N VAL A 284 2.48 -0.19 11.74
CA VAL A 284 2.51 1.14 11.15
C VAL A 284 3.86 1.37 10.49
N ALA A 285 3.83 1.80 9.23
CA ALA A 285 4.99 2.33 8.54
C ALA A 285 5.09 3.83 8.81
N VAL A 286 6.29 4.26 9.19
CA VAL A 286 6.62 5.66 9.49
C VAL A 286 7.77 6.03 8.58
N MET A 287 7.49 6.89 7.61
CA MET A 287 8.47 7.34 6.64
C MET A 287 8.78 8.82 6.86
N ASN A 288 10.05 9.13 7.07
CA ASN A 288 10.50 10.52 7.10
C ASN A 288 10.32 11.17 5.71
N ALA A 289 9.49 12.21 5.61
CA ALA A 289 9.15 12.84 4.33
C ALA A 289 10.35 13.57 3.66
N GLN A 290 11.39 13.88 4.43
CA GLN A 290 12.59 14.57 3.94
C GLN A 290 13.61 13.57 3.37
N SER A 291 13.88 12.49 4.09
CA SER A 291 14.92 11.50 3.73
C SER A 291 14.40 10.25 3.02
N GLY A 292 13.11 9.94 3.13
CA GLY A 292 12.53 8.70 2.60
C GLY A 292 12.89 7.45 3.39
N ALA A 293 13.52 7.60 4.56
CA ALA A 293 13.80 6.48 5.47
C ALA A 293 12.49 5.96 6.08
N VAL A 294 12.23 4.66 5.94
CA VAL A 294 11.03 3.98 6.43
C VAL A 294 11.39 3.12 7.63
N LYS A 295 10.62 3.20 8.71
CA LYS A 295 10.66 2.28 9.84
C LYS A 295 9.27 1.70 10.07
N ILE A 296 9.21 0.41 10.41
CA ILE A 296 7.95 -0.29 10.66
C ILE A 296 7.90 -0.62 12.15
N TYR A 297 6.79 -0.25 12.80
CA TYR A 297 6.56 -0.49 14.21
C TYR A 297 5.29 -1.33 14.39
N SER A 298 5.25 -2.09 15.48
CA SER A 298 3.96 -2.60 15.97
C SER A 298 3.14 -1.42 16.50
N ILE A 299 1.81 -1.54 16.50
CA ILE A 299 0.91 -0.47 17.01
C ILE A 299 1.26 -0.07 18.45
N LYS A 300 1.73 -1.02 19.28
CA LYS A 300 2.11 -0.77 20.67
C LYS A 300 3.45 -0.01 20.82
N ASN A 301 4.36 -0.15 19.85
CA ASN A 301 5.72 0.39 19.92
C ASN A 301 5.93 1.56 18.94
N MET A 302 4.85 2.15 18.43
CA MET A 302 4.95 3.30 17.55
C MET A 302 5.45 4.54 18.32
N PRO A 303 6.19 5.45 17.66
CA PRO A 303 6.58 6.72 18.26
C PRO A 303 5.41 7.49 18.86
N LYS A 304 5.61 8.12 20.02
CA LYS A 304 4.54 8.82 20.78
C LYS A 304 3.89 10.01 20.06
N PHE A 305 4.53 10.54 19.02
CA PHE A 305 3.96 11.64 18.24
C PHE A 305 2.93 11.14 17.21
N ILE A 306 2.84 9.82 17.01
CA ILE A 306 1.90 9.22 16.08
C ILE A 306 0.60 8.98 16.81
N ASP A 307 -0.40 9.77 16.49
CA ASP A 307 -1.72 9.63 17.09
C ASP A 307 -2.56 8.58 16.35
N GLU A 308 -2.42 8.49 15.02
CA GLU A 308 -3.20 7.57 14.20
C GLU A 308 -2.37 6.39 13.70
N GLY A 309 -2.05 5.44 14.59
CA GLY A 309 -1.43 4.17 14.22
C GLY A 309 -2.32 3.28 13.35
N ILE A 310 -3.64 3.46 13.47
CA ILE A 310 -4.68 2.79 12.66
C ILE A 310 -5.39 3.87 11.85
N THR A 311 -5.06 3.96 10.57
CA THR A 311 -5.65 4.94 9.65
C THR A 311 -7.16 4.75 9.55
N THR A 312 -7.84 5.86 9.23
CA THR A 312 -9.28 5.95 9.07
C THR A 312 -9.81 4.91 8.07
N ALA A 313 -9.02 4.57 7.04
CA ALA A 313 -9.37 3.52 6.08
C ALA A 313 -9.44 2.12 6.72
N ILE A 314 -8.46 1.77 7.57
CA ILE A 314 -8.46 0.51 8.32
C ILE A 314 -9.54 0.54 9.40
N ALA A 315 -9.70 1.66 10.13
CA ALA A 315 -10.72 1.79 11.16
C ALA A 315 -12.13 1.61 10.59
N ASN A 316 -12.44 2.24 9.45
CA ASN A 316 -13.70 2.06 8.75
C ASN A 316 -13.90 0.61 8.31
N LYS A 317 -12.85 -0.02 7.77
CA LYS A 317 -12.90 -1.44 7.36
C LYS A 317 -13.12 -2.37 8.55
N LEU A 318 -12.46 -2.11 9.67
CA LEU A 318 -12.61 -2.85 10.93
C LEU A 318 -14.05 -2.75 11.43
N ASN A 319 -14.62 -1.55 11.47
CA ASN A 319 -16.02 -1.34 11.89
C ASN A 319 -17.00 -2.05 10.96
N THR A 320 -16.79 -1.96 9.65
CA THR A 320 -17.60 -2.64 8.64
C THR A 320 -17.54 -4.15 8.82
N ASP A 321 -16.33 -4.72 8.94
CA ASP A 321 -16.12 -6.16 9.11
C ASP A 321 -16.66 -6.64 10.48
N PHE A 322 -16.56 -5.83 11.53
CA PHE A 322 -17.15 -6.13 12.84
C PHE A 322 -18.67 -6.26 12.78
N GLY A 323 -19.34 -5.29 12.17
CA GLY A 323 -20.79 -5.26 12.04
C GLY A 323 -21.31 -6.35 11.10
N LYS A 324 -20.72 -6.44 9.90
CA LYS A 324 -21.18 -7.37 8.85
C LYS A 324 -20.98 -8.83 9.23
N TYR A 325 -19.87 -9.18 9.87
CA TYR A 325 -19.50 -10.58 10.11
C TYR A 325 -19.78 -11.07 11.53
N LYS A 326 -20.52 -10.31 12.34
CA LYS A 326 -20.88 -10.67 13.73
C LYS A 326 -21.56 -12.03 13.84
N TYR A 327 -22.44 -12.36 12.90
CA TYR A 327 -23.25 -13.58 12.92
C TYR A 327 -22.86 -14.62 11.86
N GLY A 328 -21.82 -14.36 11.07
CA GLY A 328 -21.51 -15.16 9.87
C GLY A 328 -21.75 -14.37 8.59
N PHE A 329 -21.83 -15.09 7.46
CA PHE A 329 -22.10 -14.50 6.14
C PHE A 329 -23.58 -14.18 5.99
#